data_AF-A0A2V6TQS3-F1
#
_entry.id   AF-A0A2V6TQS3-F1
#
_cell.length_a   1.000
_cell.length_b   1.000
_cell.length_c   1.000
_cell.angle_alpha   90.00
_cell.angle_beta   90.00
_cell.angle_gamma   90.00
#
_symmetry.space_group_name_H-M   'P 1'
#
loop_
_entity.id
_entity.type
_entity.pdbx_description
1 polymer ?
#
loop_
_entity_poly.entity_id
_entity_poly.type
_entity_poly.pdbx_seq_one_letter_code
_entity_poly.pdbx_strand_id
1 'polypeptide(L)'
;MTKKGASLGLAGGMGSGGREYVPGRIHRADRMAEKGIYEDGRKGIRRLTDPELRIKDQDLDGVQGEVLYGILGATGRMNDPDATVEAMRIYNEWLADFCSTHPERFAGLASIPNNPIDAAIAEVERVAKRGTVRGLDIANSPDLKPLWDPYWNPLWEV
;
A
#
# COMPACT_ATOMS: atom_id res chain seq x y z
N MET A 1 -15.45 -10.40 -5.23
CA MET A 1 -15.27 -11.09 -3.94
C MET A 1 -14.24 -12.20 -4.12
N THR A 2 -13.40 -12.47 -3.12
CA THR A 2 -12.46 -13.60 -3.14
C THR A 2 -13.21 -14.93 -2.99
N LYS A 3 -12.53 -16.07 -3.21
CA LYS A 3 -13.11 -17.42 -2.99
C LYS A 3 -13.59 -17.63 -1.55
N LYS A 4 -13.03 -16.90 -0.58
CA LYS A 4 -13.42 -16.92 0.84
C LYS A 4 -14.39 -15.79 1.23
N GLY A 5 -15.02 -15.14 0.25
CA GLY A 5 -16.07 -14.13 0.48
C GLY A 5 -15.60 -12.72 0.84
N ALA A 6 -14.28 -12.45 0.85
CA ALA A 6 -13.79 -11.11 1.14
C ALA A 6 -14.08 -10.14 -0.02
N SER A 7 -14.54 -8.93 0.31
CA SER A 7 -14.66 -7.83 -0.65
C SER A 7 -13.41 -6.94 -0.59
N LEU A 8 -12.85 -6.64 -1.76
CA LEU A 8 -11.69 -5.75 -1.91
C LEU A 8 -12.08 -4.34 -2.36
N GLY A 9 -13.39 -4.07 -2.49
CA GLY A 9 -13.91 -2.78 -2.95
C GLY A 9 -13.99 -2.63 -4.46
N LEU A 10 -14.47 -1.47 -4.91
CA LEU A 10 -14.53 -1.06 -6.30
C LEU A 10 -13.14 -0.63 -6.79
N ALA A 11 -12.76 -1.07 -7.99
CA ALA A 11 -11.53 -0.62 -8.63
C ALA A 11 -11.62 0.89 -8.91
N GLY A 12 -10.67 1.68 -8.41
CA GLY A 12 -10.74 3.15 -8.47
C GLY A 12 -11.76 3.77 -7.50
N GLY A 13 -12.27 2.98 -6.55
CA GLY A 13 -13.18 3.46 -5.51
C GLY A 13 -12.47 4.33 -4.45
N MET A 14 -13.28 5.02 -3.68
CA MET A 14 -12.86 5.98 -2.65
C MET A 14 -12.51 5.30 -1.31
N GLY A 15 -11.31 5.59 -0.83
CA GLY A 15 -10.79 5.13 0.47
C GLY A 15 -10.39 3.65 0.49
N SER A 16 -9.92 3.18 1.65
CA SER A 16 -9.38 1.82 1.81
C SER A 16 -10.37 0.69 1.54
N GLY A 17 -11.68 0.97 1.55
CA GLY A 17 -12.73 0.00 1.22
C GLY A 17 -13.17 0.01 -0.24
N GLY A 18 -12.58 0.86 -1.09
CA GLY A 18 -12.99 1.03 -2.48
C GLY A 18 -14.48 1.38 -2.61
N ARG A 19 -14.96 2.37 -1.84
CA ARG A 19 -16.37 2.75 -1.83
C ARG A 19 -16.73 3.54 -3.08
N GLU A 20 -18.01 3.57 -3.44
CA GLU A 20 -18.47 4.49 -4.47
C GLU A 20 -18.31 5.95 -4.01
N TYR A 21 -17.91 6.83 -4.93
CA TYR A 21 -17.93 8.26 -4.69
C TYR A 21 -19.36 8.79 -4.77
N VAL A 22 -19.77 9.55 -3.76
CA VAL A 22 -21.09 10.20 -3.69
C VAL A 22 -20.89 11.71 -3.53
N PRO A 23 -21.32 12.53 -4.50
CA PRO A 23 -21.17 13.98 -4.45
C PRO A 23 -21.75 14.61 -3.19
N GLY A 24 -21.03 15.58 -2.61
CA GLY A 24 -21.46 16.38 -1.46
C GLY A 24 -21.37 15.68 -0.11
N ARG A 25 -20.91 14.41 -0.06
CA ARG A 25 -20.74 13.69 1.21
C ARG A 25 -19.40 13.93 1.89
N ILE A 26 -18.34 14.10 1.09
CA ILE A 26 -16.97 14.23 1.60
C ILE A 26 -16.28 15.30 0.77
N HIS A 27 -16.04 16.46 1.39
CA HIS A 27 -15.45 17.62 0.73
C HIS A 27 -14.16 17.28 -0.07
N ARG A 28 -13.23 16.55 0.55
CA ARG A 28 -11.99 16.11 -0.14
C ARG A 28 -12.27 15.21 -1.35
N ALA A 29 -13.30 14.36 -1.28
CA ALA A 29 -13.65 13.51 -2.41
C ALA A 29 -14.26 14.34 -3.55
N ASP A 30 -15.07 15.35 -3.23
CA ASP A 30 -15.60 16.28 -4.23
C ASP A 30 -14.47 17.02 -4.96
N ARG A 31 -13.45 17.49 -4.22
CA ARG A 31 -12.24 18.10 -4.81
C ARG A 31 -11.48 17.15 -5.72
N MET A 32 -11.35 15.88 -5.36
CA MET A 32 -10.71 14.89 -6.23
C MET A 32 -11.57 14.58 -7.47
N ALA A 33 -12.90 14.59 -7.32
CA ALA A 33 -13.84 14.42 -8.43
C ALA A 33 -13.78 15.59 -9.43
N GLU A 34 -13.65 16.83 -8.96
CA GLU A 34 -13.43 18.02 -9.79
C GLU A 34 -12.18 17.90 -10.68
N LYS A 35 -11.16 17.15 -10.22
CA LYS A 35 -9.94 16.85 -10.99
C LYS A 35 -10.04 15.61 -11.87
N GLY A 36 -11.21 14.97 -11.90
CA GLY A 36 -11.50 13.83 -12.77
C GLY A 36 -11.07 12.47 -12.21
N ILE A 37 -10.61 12.37 -10.94
CA ILE A 37 -9.98 11.12 -10.44
C ILE A 37 -10.88 9.88 -10.59
N TYR A 38 -12.17 10.02 -10.30
CA TYR A 38 -13.12 8.91 -10.33
C TYR A 38 -13.57 8.59 -11.75
N GLU A 39 -13.66 9.61 -12.60
CA GLU A 39 -14.04 9.43 -14.00
C GLU A 39 -12.92 8.74 -14.79
N ASP A 40 -11.67 9.11 -14.53
CA ASP A 40 -10.49 8.41 -15.03
C ASP A 40 -10.49 6.96 -14.56
N GLY A 41 -10.78 6.72 -13.27
CA GLY A 41 -10.93 5.37 -12.73
C GLY A 41 -11.97 4.52 -13.47
N ARG A 42 -13.13 5.10 -13.84
CA ARG A 42 -14.17 4.41 -14.64
C ARG A 42 -13.72 4.10 -16.07
N LYS A 43 -12.88 4.95 -16.66
CA LYS A 43 -12.27 4.74 -17.98
C LYS A 43 -11.08 3.77 -17.95
N GLY A 44 -10.71 3.26 -16.78
CA GLY A 44 -9.56 2.36 -16.60
C GLY A 44 -8.21 3.09 -16.51
N ILE A 45 -8.20 4.42 -16.43
CA ILE A 45 -7.00 5.23 -16.24
C ILE A 45 -6.62 5.16 -14.76
N ARG A 46 -5.44 4.62 -14.45
CA ARG A 46 -5.02 4.30 -13.08
C ARG A 46 -4.04 5.33 -12.52
N ARG A 47 -4.48 6.60 -12.37
CA ARG A 47 -3.61 7.72 -11.94
C ARG A 47 -2.74 7.43 -10.70
N LEU A 48 -3.29 6.70 -9.72
CA LEU A 48 -2.61 6.40 -8.46
C LEU A 48 -1.55 5.30 -8.56
N THR A 49 -1.62 4.44 -9.57
CA THR A 49 -0.70 3.29 -9.74
C THR A 49 0.09 3.36 -11.04
N ASP A 50 -0.05 4.45 -11.79
CA ASP A 50 0.80 4.81 -12.92
C ASP A 50 1.75 5.92 -12.44
N PRO A 51 3.07 5.72 -12.49
CA PRO A 51 4.03 6.65 -11.90
C PRO A 51 4.00 8.02 -12.58
N GLU A 52 3.86 8.07 -13.90
CA GLU A 52 3.86 9.32 -14.66
C GLU A 52 2.60 10.14 -14.40
N LEU A 53 1.45 9.48 -14.25
CA LEU A 53 0.22 10.15 -13.86
C LEU A 53 0.26 10.61 -12.40
N ARG A 54 0.88 9.82 -11.50
CA ARG A 54 1.01 10.20 -10.09
C ARG A 54 1.90 11.43 -9.91
N ILE A 55 3.00 11.54 -10.66
CA ILE A 55 3.86 12.73 -10.66
C ILE A 55 3.09 13.98 -11.09
N LYS A 56 2.26 13.89 -12.14
CA LYS A 56 1.41 15.02 -12.56
C LYS A 56 0.43 15.45 -11.46
N ASP A 57 -0.11 14.50 -10.72
CA ASP A 57 -0.97 14.79 -9.57
C ASP A 57 -0.19 15.45 -8.43
N GLN A 58 1.05 14.99 -8.16
CA GLN A 58 1.92 15.64 -7.18
C GLN A 58 2.25 17.08 -7.59
N ASP A 59 2.59 17.32 -8.85
CA ASP A 59 2.92 18.66 -9.36
C ASP A 59 1.71 19.61 -9.28
N LEU A 60 0.51 19.11 -9.58
CA LEU A 60 -0.74 19.86 -9.44
C LEU A 60 -0.99 20.31 -7.99
N ASP A 61 -0.67 19.43 -7.03
CA ASP A 61 -0.88 19.67 -5.60
C ASP A 61 0.34 20.33 -4.92
N GLY A 62 1.44 20.58 -5.65
CA GLY A 62 2.68 21.14 -5.12
C GLY A 62 3.48 20.20 -4.21
N VAL A 63 3.24 18.89 -4.30
CA VAL A 63 3.89 17.85 -3.49
C VAL A 63 5.29 17.56 -4.05
N GLN A 64 6.32 17.74 -3.22
CA GLN A 64 7.72 17.52 -3.61
C GLN A 64 8.19 16.08 -3.44
N GLY A 65 7.48 15.28 -2.65
CA GLY A 65 7.76 13.87 -2.43
C GLY A 65 6.66 13.22 -1.62
N GLU A 66 6.54 11.90 -1.75
CA GLU A 66 5.47 11.11 -1.17
C GLU A 66 6.00 9.82 -0.55
N VAL A 67 5.60 9.60 0.70
CA VAL A 67 5.79 8.31 1.37
C VAL A 67 4.61 7.41 1.02
N LEU A 68 4.88 6.29 0.35
CA LEU A 68 3.86 5.37 -0.13
C LEU A 68 3.65 4.25 0.90
N TYR A 69 2.47 4.25 1.52
CA TYR A 69 2.02 3.20 2.42
C TYR A 69 1.46 2.00 1.66
N GLY A 70 1.52 0.85 2.33
CA GLY A 70 1.23 -0.44 1.72
C GLY A 70 -0.24 -0.81 1.65
N ILE A 71 -0.47 -2.11 1.46
CA ILE A 71 -1.80 -2.71 1.30
C ILE A 71 -2.32 -3.39 2.57
N LEU A 72 -1.83 -3.01 3.75
CA LEU A 72 -2.15 -3.62 5.04
C LEU A 72 -3.66 -3.76 5.31
N GLY A 73 -4.45 -2.76 4.91
CA GLY A 73 -5.91 -2.82 5.06
C GLY A 73 -6.59 -3.82 4.11
N ALA A 74 -6.02 -4.06 2.93
CA ALA A 74 -6.54 -5.06 2.00
C ALA A 74 -6.17 -6.47 2.45
N THR A 75 -4.91 -6.68 2.84
CA THR A 75 -4.41 -7.97 3.32
C THR A 75 -5.07 -8.40 4.63
N GLY A 76 -5.33 -7.47 5.55
CA GLY A 76 -6.09 -7.76 6.77
C GLY A 76 -7.52 -8.28 6.54
N ARG A 77 -8.08 -8.12 5.34
CA ARG A 77 -9.41 -8.62 4.97
C ARG A 77 -9.39 -9.93 4.19
N MET A 78 -8.21 -10.45 3.82
CA MET A 78 -8.12 -11.64 2.96
C MET A 78 -8.55 -12.94 3.66
N ASN A 79 -8.50 -12.98 4.99
CA ASN A 79 -8.81 -14.16 5.81
C ASN A 79 -8.06 -15.43 5.34
N ASP A 80 -6.80 -15.23 4.95
CA ASP A 80 -5.92 -16.24 4.39
C ASP A 80 -4.46 -15.83 4.64
N PRO A 81 -3.79 -16.38 5.67
CA PRO A 81 -2.44 -15.98 6.04
C PRO A 81 -1.41 -16.19 4.93
N ASP A 82 -1.45 -17.34 4.26
CA ASP A 82 -0.49 -17.66 3.21
C ASP A 82 -0.66 -16.74 1.99
N ALA A 83 -1.91 -16.52 1.58
CA ALA A 83 -2.20 -15.57 0.50
C ALA A 83 -1.87 -14.12 0.89
N THR A 84 -1.97 -13.78 2.18
CA THR A 84 -1.59 -12.46 2.70
C THR A 84 -0.10 -12.21 2.56
N VAL A 85 0.73 -13.17 3.00
CA VAL A 85 2.20 -13.08 2.87
C VAL A 85 2.59 -12.94 1.39
N GLU A 86 2.02 -13.77 0.52
CA GLU A 86 2.33 -13.73 -0.91
C GLU A 86 1.85 -12.43 -1.59
N ALA A 87 0.67 -11.91 -1.21
CA ALA A 87 0.19 -10.64 -1.72
C ALA A 87 1.09 -9.46 -1.31
N MET A 88 1.60 -9.47 -0.07
CA MET A 88 2.56 -8.46 0.39
C MET A 88 3.88 -8.55 -0.39
N ARG A 89 4.41 -9.76 -0.62
CA ARG A 89 5.63 -9.98 -1.42
C ARG A 89 5.48 -9.40 -2.82
N ILE A 90 4.40 -9.75 -3.53
CA ILE A 90 4.09 -9.25 -4.88
C ILE A 90 3.95 -7.72 -4.87
N TYR A 91 3.23 -7.18 -3.88
CA TYR A 91 3.07 -5.74 -3.74
C TYR A 91 4.40 -5.02 -3.52
N ASN A 92 5.27 -5.54 -2.66
CA ASN A 92 6.57 -4.96 -2.38
C ASN A 92 7.50 -5.06 -3.61
N GLU A 93 7.34 -6.09 -4.45
CA GLU A 93 8.02 -6.14 -5.75
C GLU A 93 7.59 -4.99 -6.67
N TRP A 94 6.28 -4.83 -6.84
CA TRP A 94 5.71 -3.74 -7.61
C TRP A 94 6.09 -2.37 -7.04
N LEU A 95 6.05 -2.20 -5.71
CA LEU A 95 6.34 -0.94 -5.04
C LEU A 95 7.78 -0.51 -5.28
N ALA A 96 8.72 -1.45 -5.25
CA ALA A 96 10.11 -1.16 -5.56
C ALA A 96 10.28 -0.73 -7.03
N ASP A 97 9.64 -1.41 -7.99
CA ASP A 97 9.66 -0.96 -9.39
C ASP A 97 9.02 0.41 -9.56
N PHE A 98 7.90 0.67 -8.89
CA PHE A 98 7.22 1.96 -8.90
C PHE A 98 8.11 3.08 -8.36
N CYS A 99 8.72 2.87 -7.19
CA CYS A 99 9.62 3.87 -6.60
C CYS A 99 10.89 4.11 -7.44
N SER A 100 11.33 3.12 -8.23
CA SER A 100 12.51 3.26 -9.09
C SER A 100 12.30 4.24 -10.25
N THR A 101 11.05 4.55 -10.61
CA THR A 101 10.74 5.46 -11.73
C THR A 101 11.05 6.92 -11.42
N HIS A 102 10.79 7.36 -10.18
CA HIS A 102 11.06 8.72 -9.69
C HIS A 102 11.60 8.64 -8.24
N PRO A 103 12.82 8.12 -8.02
CA PRO A 103 13.37 7.84 -6.69
C PRO A 103 13.59 9.09 -5.81
N GLU A 104 13.59 10.28 -6.41
CA GLU A 104 13.62 11.58 -5.74
C GLU A 104 12.24 12.05 -5.28
N ARG A 105 11.16 11.43 -5.79
CA ARG A 105 9.76 11.77 -5.47
C ARG A 105 9.06 10.70 -4.64
N PHE A 106 9.45 9.44 -4.77
CA PHE A 106 8.77 8.32 -4.12
C PHE A 106 9.62 7.64 -3.04
N ALA A 107 9.03 7.49 -1.86
CA ALA A 107 9.60 6.74 -0.73
C ALA A 107 8.63 5.63 -0.31
N GLY A 108 8.81 4.44 -0.87
CA GLY A 108 7.97 3.28 -0.53
C GLY A 108 8.27 2.68 0.84
N LEU A 109 7.23 2.28 1.56
CA LEU A 109 7.31 1.46 2.77
C LEU A 109 6.87 0.03 2.46
N ALA A 110 7.77 -0.93 2.64
CA ALA A 110 7.48 -2.34 2.40
C ALA A 110 6.43 -2.86 3.40
N SER A 111 5.34 -3.44 2.91
CA SER A 111 4.37 -4.14 3.76
C SER A 111 4.99 -5.38 4.36
N ILE A 112 5.09 -5.45 5.68
CA ILE A 112 5.68 -6.59 6.39
C ILE A 112 4.56 -7.43 7.01
N PRO A 113 4.55 -8.75 6.77
CA PRO A 113 3.59 -9.63 7.43
C PRO A 113 3.87 -9.69 8.93
N ASN A 114 2.82 -9.62 9.75
CA ASN A 114 2.97 -9.71 11.21
C ASN A 114 3.24 -11.14 11.71
N ASN A 115 2.86 -12.15 10.92
CA ASN A 115 2.94 -13.56 11.31
C ASN A 115 2.98 -14.46 10.05
N PRO A 116 3.80 -15.53 10.03
CA PRO A 116 4.84 -15.86 11.03
C PRO A 116 6.03 -14.89 10.98
N ILE A 117 6.76 -14.73 12.09
CA ILE A 117 7.94 -13.83 12.15
C ILE A 117 9.01 -14.20 11.12
N ASP A 118 9.18 -15.49 10.81
CA ASP A 118 10.12 -15.95 9.78
C ASP A 118 9.79 -15.36 8.41
N ALA A 119 8.50 -15.22 8.08
CA ALA A 119 8.07 -14.56 6.84
C ALA A 119 8.33 -13.05 6.87
N ALA A 120 8.23 -12.43 8.05
CA ALA A 120 8.54 -11.02 8.24
C ALA A 120 10.04 -10.76 8.01
N ILE A 121 10.91 -11.56 8.65
CA ILE A 121 12.37 -11.50 8.51
C ILE A 121 12.78 -11.70 7.05
N ALA A 122 12.30 -12.78 6.42
CA ALA A 122 12.64 -13.08 5.04
C ALA A 122 12.23 -11.94 4.08
N GLU A 123 11.11 -11.28 4.34
CA GLU A 123 10.66 -10.15 3.53
C GLU A 123 11.51 -8.90 3.77
N VAL A 124 11.89 -8.59 5.02
CA VAL A 124 12.81 -7.50 5.35
C VAL A 124 14.16 -7.70 4.67
N GLU A 125 14.75 -8.90 4.78
CA GLU A 125 16.01 -9.24 4.11
C GLU A 125 15.91 -9.05 2.60
N ARG A 126 14.80 -9.47 1.99
CA ARG A 126 14.57 -9.37 0.55
C ARG A 126 14.50 -7.91 0.09
N VAL A 127 13.72 -7.08 0.78
CA VAL A 127 13.57 -5.66 0.39
C VAL A 127 14.82 -4.85 0.71
N ALA A 128 15.53 -5.17 1.79
CA ALA A 128 16.83 -4.58 2.12
C ALA A 128 17.87 -4.90 1.04
N LYS A 129 17.96 -6.18 0.61
CA LYS A 129 18.84 -6.61 -0.48
C LYS A 129 18.53 -5.90 -1.81
N ARG A 130 17.26 -5.62 -2.08
CA ARG A 130 16.85 -4.90 -3.30
C ARG A 130 17.20 -3.40 -3.22
N GLY A 131 17.10 -2.79 -2.04
CA GLY A 131 17.64 -1.45 -1.76
C GLY A 131 16.81 -0.26 -2.30
N THR A 132 15.61 -0.49 -2.82
CA THR A 132 14.79 0.57 -3.43
C THR A 132 13.82 1.23 -2.46
N VAL A 133 13.16 0.45 -1.61
CA VAL A 133 12.21 0.97 -0.62
C VAL A 133 12.96 1.71 0.49
N ARG A 134 12.26 2.61 1.20
CA ARG A 134 12.85 3.53 2.19
C ARG A 134 12.42 3.25 3.63
N GLY A 135 11.57 2.26 3.85
CA GLY A 135 11.17 1.86 5.19
C GLY A 135 10.24 0.64 5.17
N LEU A 136 9.71 0.33 6.35
CA LEU A 136 8.84 -0.81 6.61
C LEU A 136 7.47 -0.31 7.12
N ASP A 137 6.40 -0.97 6.70
CA ASP A 137 5.03 -0.74 7.11
C ASP A 137 4.51 -2.00 7.82
N ILE A 138 4.43 -1.94 9.15
CA ILE A 138 4.04 -3.04 10.03
C ILE A 138 2.67 -2.70 10.64
N ALA A 139 1.66 -3.52 10.37
CA ALA A 139 0.31 -3.27 10.87
C ALA A 139 0.25 -3.50 12.37
N ASN A 140 -0.16 -2.50 13.16
CA ASN A 140 -0.49 -2.77 14.55
C ASN A 140 -1.85 -3.47 14.66
N SER A 141 -1.94 -4.51 15.48
CA SER A 141 -3.22 -5.18 15.79
C SER A 141 -3.32 -5.46 17.29
N PRO A 142 -4.54 -5.54 17.87
CA PRO A 142 -4.70 -5.77 19.31
C PRO A 142 -4.08 -7.08 19.82
N ASP A 143 -3.94 -8.06 18.94
CA ASP A 143 -3.33 -9.37 19.17
C ASP A 143 -1.82 -9.42 18.82
N LEU A 144 -1.27 -8.34 18.26
CA LEU A 144 0.16 -8.26 17.95
C LEU A 144 0.96 -8.22 19.26
N LYS A 145 2.00 -9.05 19.33
CA LYS A 145 3.02 -8.87 20.37
C LYS A 145 3.58 -7.45 20.26
N PRO A 146 3.68 -6.69 21.36
CA PRO A 146 4.21 -5.33 21.30
C PRO A 146 5.55 -5.29 20.55
N LEU A 147 5.75 -4.31 19.67
CA LEU A 147 6.94 -4.27 18.79
C LEU A 147 8.28 -4.13 19.55
N TRP A 148 8.23 -3.74 20.83
CA TRP A 148 9.39 -3.72 21.74
C TRP A 148 9.66 -5.07 22.43
N ASP A 149 8.77 -6.05 22.29
CA ASP A 149 8.94 -7.40 22.86
C ASP A 149 10.14 -8.09 22.20
N PRO A 150 11.03 -8.76 22.97
CA PRO A 150 12.21 -9.47 22.43
C PRO A 150 11.90 -10.49 21.33
N TYR A 151 10.65 -10.94 21.23
CA TYR A 151 10.16 -11.72 20.09
C TYR A 151 10.55 -11.10 18.75
N TRP A 152 10.52 -9.77 18.61
CA TRP A 152 10.82 -9.06 17.37
C TRP A 152 12.31 -8.80 17.13
N ASN A 153 13.19 -9.04 18.10
CA ASN A 153 14.62 -8.77 17.98
C ASN A 153 15.25 -9.36 16.71
N PRO A 154 14.98 -10.61 16.31
CA PRO A 154 15.55 -11.15 15.09
C PRO A 154 15.22 -10.35 13.82
N LEU A 155 14.07 -9.67 13.79
CA LEU A 155 13.68 -8.80 12.68
C LEU A 155 14.42 -7.45 12.73
N TRP A 156 14.66 -6.90 13.93
CA TRP A 156 15.36 -5.62 14.12
C TRP A 156 16.87 -5.70 13.87
N GLU A 157 17.45 -6.90 13.91
CA GLU A 157 18.88 -7.14 13.66
C GLU A 157 19.21 -7.33 12.16
N VAL A 158 18.20 -7.35 11.28
CA VAL A 158 18.36 -7.38 9.81
C VAL A 158 18.75 -6.02 9.27
#